data_AF-A0A5M4AU25-F1
#
_entry.id   AF-A0A5M4AU25-F1
#
_cell.length_a   1.000
_cell.length_b   1.000
_cell.length_c   1.000
_cell.angle_alpha   90.00
_cell.angle_beta   90.00
_cell.angle_gamma   90.00
#
_symmetry.space_group_name_H-M   'P 1'
#
loop_
_entity.id
_entity.type
_entity.pdbx_description
1 polymer ?
#
loop_
_entity_poly.entity_id
_entity_poly.type
_entity_poly.pdbx_seq_one_letter_code
_entity_poly.pdbx_strand_id
1 'polypeptide(L)'
;MNKLDFEIRKDVINEYTTFSTQIIIDGTNLIDSLKDYELPLAKKEGSENIAGAYDGLDPKVLFANLTNSENNQNSEDDKSDILDCECGSPGCWTFMIKVIEKQDTVIWTGFEQIHRSKDSTNYWDYSDFKDFEFDKDEYFEKLNDLITTHNTQ
;
A
#
# COMPACT_ATOMS: atom_id res chain seq x y z
N MET A 1 -13.50 11.92 -7.79
CA MET A 1 -12.29 11.42 -7.11
C MET A 1 -12.66 10.23 -6.26
N ASN A 2 -11.73 9.30 -6.13
CA ASN A 2 -11.81 8.18 -5.21
C ASN A 2 -11.85 8.68 -3.77
N LYS A 3 -12.47 7.90 -2.87
CA LYS A 3 -12.51 8.16 -1.43
C LYS A 3 -11.54 7.23 -0.72
N LEU A 4 -10.61 7.81 0.05
CA LEU A 4 -9.64 7.08 0.85
C LEU A 4 -10.14 6.94 2.28
N ASP A 5 -9.98 5.75 2.86
CA ASP A 5 -10.15 5.51 4.28
C ASP A 5 -9.13 4.50 4.79
N PHE A 6 -8.98 4.42 6.11
CA PHE A 6 -8.04 3.52 6.76
C PHE A 6 -8.70 2.80 7.93
N GLU A 7 -8.44 1.50 8.05
CA GLU A 7 -8.80 0.73 9.24
C GLU A 7 -7.53 0.21 9.92
N ILE A 8 -7.38 0.51 11.21
CA ILE A 8 -6.24 0.03 12.00
C ILE A 8 -6.61 -1.30 12.65
N ARG A 9 -5.86 -2.35 12.32
CA ARG A 9 -5.93 -3.63 13.02
C ARG A 9 -4.86 -3.65 14.11
N LYS A 10 -5.27 -3.99 15.33
CA LYS A 10 -4.43 -4.13 16.51
C LYS A 10 -4.34 -5.60 16.90
N ASP A 11 -3.14 -6.15 16.85
CA ASP A 11 -2.86 -7.54 17.21
C ASP A 11 -1.96 -7.59 18.45
N VAL A 12 -2.20 -8.57 19.34
CA VAL A 12 -1.37 -8.80 20.54
C VAL A 12 -0.74 -10.17 20.44
N ILE A 13 0.58 -10.20 20.24
CA ILE A 13 1.38 -11.41 20.05
C ILE A 13 2.44 -11.47 21.15
N ASN A 14 2.38 -12.49 22.02
CA ASN A 14 3.34 -12.70 23.10
C ASN A 14 3.63 -11.43 23.92
N GLU A 15 2.57 -10.71 24.31
CA GLU A 15 2.60 -9.43 25.07
C GLU A 15 3.04 -8.19 24.27
N TYR A 16 3.45 -8.34 23.01
CA TYR A 16 3.71 -7.22 22.11
C TYR A 16 2.44 -6.82 21.36
N THR A 17 2.18 -5.52 21.30
CA THR A 17 1.10 -4.97 20.46
C THR A 17 1.69 -4.56 19.11
N THR A 18 1.10 -5.03 18.03
CA THR A 18 1.43 -4.64 16.66
C THR A 18 0.21 -3.99 16.01
N PHE A 19 0.46 -3.05 15.11
CA PHE A 19 -0.58 -2.37 14.34
C PHE A 19 -0.33 -2.58 12.86
N SER A 20 -1.40 -2.73 12.09
CA SER A 20 -1.36 -2.74 10.64
C SER A 20 -2.52 -1.90 10.09
N THR A 21 -2.31 -1.30 8.93
CA THR A 21 -3.28 -0.38 8.32
C THR A 21 -3.87 -1.01 7.07
N GLN A 22 -5.17 -1.28 7.10
CA GLN A 22 -5.93 -1.63 5.89
C GLN A 22 -6.25 -0.35 5.13
N ILE A 23 -5.91 -0.32 3.83
CA ILE A 23 -6.17 0.81 2.95
C ILE A 23 -7.47 0.54 2.21
N ILE A 24 -8.46 1.41 2.40
CA ILE A 24 -9.79 1.30 1.80
C ILE A 24 -9.95 2.40 0.75
N ILE A 25 -10.24 2.01 -0.49
CA ILE A 25 -10.50 2.94 -1.59
C ILE A 25 -11.89 2.66 -2.17
N ASP A 26 -12.74 3.68 -2.17
CA ASP A 26 -14.16 3.57 -2.57
C ASP A 26 -14.91 2.44 -1.85
N GLY A 27 -14.58 2.23 -0.57
CA GLY A 27 -15.18 1.18 0.26
C GLY A 27 -14.65 -0.23 0.00
N THR A 28 -13.64 -0.39 -0.86
CA THR A 28 -13.00 -1.69 -1.13
C THR A 28 -11.60 -1.72 -0.55
N ASN A 29 -11.23 -2.81 0.13
CA ASN A 29 -9.85 -3.00 0.59
C ASN A 29 -8.92 -3.12 -0.62
N LEU A 30 -7.82 -2.37 -0.61
CA LEU A 30 -6.82 -2.40 -1.68
C LEU A 30 -6.24 -3.81 -1.87
N ILE A 31 -6.02 -4.56 -0.78
CA ILE A 31 -5.51 -5.93 -0.84
C ILE A 31 -6.49 -6.85 -1.60
N ASP A 32 -7.80 -6.69 -1.41
CA ASP A 32 -8.80 -7.45 -2.18
C ASP A 32 -8.77 -7.07 -3.66
N SER A 33 -8.61 -5.78 -3.98
CA SER A 33 -8.47 -5.31 -5.37
C SER A 33 -7.20 -5.87 -6.03
N LEU A 34 -6.08 -5.91 -5.30
CA LEU A 34 -4.83 -6.51 -5.76
C LEU A 34 -4.96 -8.02 -5.94
N LYS A 35 -5.61 -8.71 -5.01
CA LYS A 35 -5.86 -10.15 -5.10
C LYS A 35 -6.62 -10.50 -6.38
N ASP A 36 -7.69 -9.78 -6.70
CA ASP A 36 -8.48 -10.01 -7.91
C ASP A 36 -7.65 -9.79 -9.17
N TYR A 37 -6.78 -8.76 -9.17
CA TYR A 37 -5.89 -8.45 -10.28
C TYR A 37 -4.76 -9.49 -10.44
N GLU A 38 -4.13 -9.88 -9.34
CA GLU A 38 -2.96 -10.76 -9.31
C GLU A 38 -3.32 -12.23 -9.48
N LEU A 39 -4.54 -12.66 -9.11
CA LEU A 39 -4.97 -14.05 -9.22
C LEU A 39 -4.73 -14.68 -10.61
N PRO A 40 -5.08 -14.05 -11.75
CA PRO A 40 -4.74 -14.61 -13.06
C PRO A 40 -3.22 -14.66 -13.34
N LEU A 41 -2.42 -13.77 -12.76
CA LEU A 41 -0.96 -13.79 -12.87
C LEU A 41 -0.38 -14.96 -12.06
N ALA A 42 -0.77 -15.06 -10.79
CA ALA A 42 -0.41 -16.14 -9.88
C ALA A 42 -0.82 -17.53 -10.40
N LYS A 43 -1.98 -17.64 -11.06
CA LYS A 43 -2.46 -18.86 -11.72
C LYS A 43 -1.53 -19.34 -12.83
N LYS A 44 -1.00 -18.43 -13.65
CA LYS A 44 -0.06 -18.80 -14.74
C LYS A 44 1.22 -19.44 -14.20
N GLU A 45 1.56 -19.15 -12.95
CA GLU A 45 2.75 -19.67 -12.26
C GLU A 45 2.43 -20.86 -11.33
N GLY A 46 1.17 -21.30 -11.27
CA GLY A 46 0.74 -22.36 -10.34
C GLY A 46 0.86 -21.99 -8.86
N SER A 47 0.82 -20.69 -8.53
CA SER A 47 1.08 -20.15 -7.19
C SER A 47 -0.06 -19.24 -6.71
N GLU A 48 -1.31 -19.68 -6.88
CA GLU A 48 -2.55 -18.90 -6.61
C GLU A 48 -2.63 -18.28 -5.21
N ASN A 49 -1.99 -18.92 -4.22
CA ASN A 49 -2.02 -18.50 -2.82
C ASN A 49 -1.27 -17.20 -2.55
N ILE A 50 -0.45 -16.72 -3.48
CA ILE A 50 0.35 -15.50 -3.29
C ILE A 50 -0.39 -14.24 -3.78
N ALA A 51 -1.51 -14.38 -4.48
CA ALA A 51 -2.30 -13.25 -4.94
C ALA A 51 -2.91 -12.49 -3.76
N GLY A 52 -2.56 -11.22 -3.61
CA GLY A 52 -2.93 -10.38 -2.48
C GLY A 52 -2.38 -10.85 -1.14
N ALA A 53 -1.28 -11.61 -1.12
CA ALA A 53 -0.63 -12.07 0.11
C ALA A 53 0.19 -10.94 0.80
N TYR A 54 -0.49 -9.82 1.02
CA TYR A 54 0.04 -8.62 1.66
C TYR A 54 -0.60 -8.41 3.03
N ASP A 55 0.05 -7.60 3.84
CA ASP A 55 -0.50 -7.01 5.06
C ASP A 55 -0.25 -5.50 5.08
N GLY A 56 -1.03 -4.82 5.92
CA GLY A 56 -0.92 -3.38 6.12
C GLY A 56 0.33 -2.98 6.88
N LEU A 57 0.90 -1.84 6.53
CA LEU A 57 2.01 -1.24 7.29
C LEU A 57 1.52 -0.67 8.63
N ASP A 58 2.43 -0.52 9.59
CA ASP A 58 2.18 0.25 10.81
C ASP A 58 1.69 1.67 10.45
N PRO A 59 0.67 2.22 11.15
CA PRO A 59 0.11 3.53 10.82
C PRO A 59 1.14 4.66 10.73
N LYS A 60 2.16 4.68 11.61
CA LYS A 60 3.20 5.73 11.59
C LYS A 60 4.12 5.58 10.39
N VAL A 61 4.44 4.33 10.02
CA VAL A 61 5.26 4.03 8.86
C VAL A 61 4.52 4.43 7.58
N LEU A 62 3.26 4.01 7.43
CA LEU A 62 2.45 4.35 6.26
C LEU A 62 2.30 5.88 6.11
N PHE A 63 1.97 6.59 7.19
CA PHE A 63 1.87 8.04 7.17
C PHE A 63 3.19 8.70 6.75
N ALA A 64 4.32 8.27 7.31
CA ALA A 64 5.62 8.81 6.96
C ALA A 64 5.93 8.60 5.47
N ASN A 65 5.64 7.41 4.93
CA ASN A 65 5.87 7.07 3.53
C ASN A 65 5.00 7.88 2.57
N LEU A 66 3.77 8.22 2.97
CA LEU A 66 2.82 8.95 2.14
C LEU A 66 2.92 10.48 2.26
N THR A 67 3.61 11.01 3.29
CA THR A 67 3.75 12.45 3.53
C THR A 67 5.16 12.99 3.29
N ASN A 68 6.19 12.14 3.33
CA ASN A 68 7.59 12.54 3.13
C ASN A 68 8.14 12.13 1.76
N SER A 69 7.34 12.12 0.69
CA SER A 69 7.79 11.66 -0.64
C SER A 69 9.02 12.41 -1.17
N GLU A 70 9.23 13.69 -0.78
CA GLU A 70 10.45 14.45 -1.10
C GLU A 70 11.72 13.99 -0.35
N ASN A 71 11.59 13.24 0.76
CA ASN A 71 12.70 12.73 1.59
C ASN A 71 12.72 11.20 1.70
N ASN A 72 11.90 10.49 0.93
CA ASN A 72 11.87 9.03 0.95
C ASN A 72 13.17 8.52 0.30
N GLN A 73 14.16 8.15 1.12
CA GLN A 73 15.51 7.75 0.71
C GLN A 73 15.59 6.40 -0.03
N ASN A 74 14.45 5.82 -0.46
CA ASN A 74 14.42 4.71 -1.42
C ASN A 74 14.63 5.26 -2.84
N SER A 75 15.86 5.72 -3.04
CA SER A 75 16.37 6.64 -4.06
C SER A 75 16.66 6.03 -5.43
N GLU A 76 15.84 5.09 -5.90
CA GLU A 76 15.95 4.61 -7.29
C GLU A 76 14.71 4.90 -8.16
N ASP A 77 13.48 4.97 -7.60
CA ASP A 77 12.25 5.02 -8.43
C ASP A 77 11.14 6.04 -8.04
N ASP A 78 11.35 6.95 -7.08
CA ASP A 78 10.33 7.91 -6.59
C ASP A 78 9.01 7.22 -6.16
N LYS A 79 9.11 6.10 -5.44
CA LYS A 79 7.94 5.35 -4.94
C LYS A 79 7.91 5.25 -3.42
N SER A 80 6.70 5.09 -2.91
CA SER A 80 6.39 4.92 -1.49
C SER A 80 5.81 3.54 -1.22
N ASP A 81 6.32 2.90 -0.18
CA ASP A 81 5.84 1.63 0.34
C ASP A 81 4.47 1.81 1.00
N ILE A 82 3.50 0.99 0.63
CA ILE A 82 2.14 1.05 1.19
C ILE A 82 1.65 -0.27 1.81
N LEU A 83 2.25 -1.40 1.43
CA LEU A 83 1.98 -2.73 2.00
C LEU A 83 3.29 -3.54 2.08
N ASP A 84 3.30 -4.61 2.86
CA ASP A 84 4.41 -5.58 2.95
C ASP A 84 3.87 -7.02 3.06
N CYS A 85 4.72 -8.05 3.17
CA CYS A 85 4.22 -9.40 3.46
C CYS A 85 3.74 -9.57 4.91
N GLU A 86 2.78 -10.48 5.05
CA GLU A 86 2.30 -11.04 6.32
C GLU A 86 3.39 -11.68 7.20
N CYS A 87 4.59 -11.86 6.66
CA CYS A 87 5.78 -12.37 7.34
C CYS A 87 6.23 -11.47 8.52
N GLY A 88 5.83 -10.20 8.54
CA GLY A 88 6.17 -9.24 9.58
C GLY A 88 7.62 -8.71 9.55
N SER A 89 8.38 -9.02 8.49
CA SER A 89 9.72 -8.49 8.27
C SER A 89 9.66 -7.28 7.34
N PRO A 90 9.98 -6.05 7.82
CA PRO A 90 9.96 -4.86 6.99
C PRO A 90 10.83 -5.01 5.73
N GLY A 91 10.32 -4.59 4.58
CA GLY A 91 11.02 -4.61 3.31
C GLY A 91 11.09 -5.99 2.64
N CYS A 92 10.35 -6.98 3.13
CA CYS A 92 10.49 -8.35 2.66
C CYS A 92 9.78 -8.56 1.33
N TRP A 93 8.50 -8.16 1.21
CA TRP A 93 7.74 -8.18 -0.04
C TRP A 93 6.91 -6.90 -0.16
N THR A 94 7.60 -5.77 -0.18
CA THR A 94 6.98 -4.45 -0.24
C THR A 94 6.18 -4.24 -1.52
N PHE A 95 4.96 -3.74 -1.37
CA PHE A 95 4.17 -3.21 -2.47
C PHE A 95 4.25 -1.69 -2.48
N MET A 96 4.64 -1.12 -3.62
CA MET A 96 4.99 0.28 -3.78
C MET A 96 4.08 0.99 -4.77
N ILE A 97 3.92 2.29 -4.56
CA ILE A 97 3.21 3.20 -5.48
C ILE A 97 4.03 4.44 -5.73
N LYS A 98 3.79 5.08 -6.87
CA LYS A 98 4.17 6.47 -7.09
C LYS A 98 3.05 7.37 -6.62
N VAL A 99 3.38 8.34 -5.75
CA VAL A 99 2.45 9.39 -5.30
C VAL A 99 2.76 10.67 -6.06
N ILE A 100 1.80 11.15 -6.85
CA ILE A 100 1.92 12.40 -7.60
C ILE A 100 0.98 13.42 -6.98
N GLU A 101 1.54 14.44 -6.34
CA GLU A 101 0.78 15.58 -5.86
C GLU A 101 0.63 16.65 -6.94
N LYS A 102 -0.61 17.05 -7.21
CA LYS A 102 -0.97 18.21 -8.02
C LYS A 102 -1.53 19.31 -7.13
N GLN A 103 -2.10 20.35 -7.75
CA GLN A 103 -2.64 21.51 -7.03
C GLN A 103 -3.82 21.13 -6.12
N ASP A 104 -4.75 20.31 -6.62
CA ASP A 104 -6.02 19.93 -5.96
C ASP A 104 -6.23 18.42 -5.87
N THR A 105 -5.29 17.64 -6.41
CA THR A 105 -5.43 16.18 -6.57
C THR A 105 -4.16 15.47 -6.11
N VAL A 106 -4.30 14.31 -5.47
CA VAL A 106 -3.22 13.34 -5.26
C VAL A 106 -3.50 12.10 -6.10
N ILE A 107 -2.49 11.61 -6.83
CA ILE A 107 -2.64 10.44 -7.71
C ILE A 107 -1.73 9.32 -7.21
N TRP A 108 -2.30 8.13 -7.03
CA TRP A 108 -1.57 6.89 -6.83
C TRP A 108 -1.49 6.13 -8.16
N THR A 109 -0.28 5.87 -8.61
CA THR A 109 0.02 5.22 -9.89
C THR A 109 1.28 4.38 -9.79
N GLY A 110 1.71 3.74 -10.88
CA GLY A 110 3.01 3.07 -10.96
C GLY A 110 3.16 1.95 -9.94
N PHE A 111 2.07 1.23 -9.69
CA PHE A 111 2.00 0.09 -8.78
C PHE A 111 3.08 -0.94 -9.11
N GLU A 112 3.75 -1.45 -8.08
CA GLU A 112 4.83 -2.42 -8.24
C GLU A 112 5.01 -3.29 -7.00
N GLN A 113 5.29 -4.57 -7.24
CA GLN A 113 5.86 -5.47 -6.25
C GLN A 113 7.36 -5.62 -6.53
N ILE A 114 8.22 -5.24 -5.58
CA ILE A 114 9.68 -5.13 -5.74
C ILE A 114 10.37 -6.41 -6.24
N HIS A 115 9.87 -7.59 -5.88
CA HIS A 115 10.45 -8.88 -6.34
C HIS A 115 9.84 -9.38 -7.66
N ARG A 116 8.87 -8.65 -8.19
CA ARG A 116 8.12 -8.94 -9.40
C ARG A 116 8.26 -7.78 -10.40
N SER A 117 9.38 -7.04 -10.34
CA SER A 117 9.70 -5.93 -11.22
C SER A 117 10.01 -6.40 -12.65
N LYS A 118 10.15 -5.45 -13.59
CA LYS A 118 10.41 -5.72 -15.02
C LYS A 118 11.69 -6.52 -15.27
N ASP A 119 12.66 -6.40 -14.38
CA ASP A 119 13.95 -7.12 -14.47
C ASP A 119 13.89 -8.52 -13.85
N SER A 120 12.77 -8.88 -13.20
CA SER A 120 12.59 -10.19 -12.60
C SER A 120 12.14 -11.25 -13.61
N THR A 121 12.53 -12.50 -13.37
CA THR A 121 12.14 -13.66 -14.20
C THR A 121 10.65 -14.00 -14.09
N ASN A 122 9.97 -13.45 -13.10
CA ASN A 122 8.56 -13.68 -12.77
C ASN A 122 7.79 -12.36 -12.65
N TYR A 123 8.07 -11.44 -13.58
CA TYR A 123 7.49 -10.09 -13.69
C TYR A 123 5.95 -10.10 -13.66
N TRP A 124 5.38 -9.24 -12.81
CA TRP A 124 3.97 -8.91 -12.81
C TRP A 124 3.75 -7.48 -13.30
N ASP A 125 2.99 -7.35 -14.38
CA ASP A 125 2.65 -6.05 -14.97
C ASP A 125 1.39 -5.49 -14.33
N TYR A 126 1.51 -4.33 -13.67
CA TYR A 126 0.41 -3.59 -13.07
C TYR A 126 0.00 -2.36 -13.90
N SER A 127 0.47 -2.23 -15.14
CA SER A 127 0.09 -1.08 -15.99
C SER A 127 -1.40 -1.03 -16.34
N ASP A 128 -2.10 -2.19 -16.30
CA ASP A 128 -3.55 -2.28 -16.42
C ASP A 128 -4.28 -2.23 -15.07
N PHE A 129 -3.53 -2.14 -13.94
CA PHE A 129 -4.11 -1.86 -12.64
C PHE A 129 -4.43 -0.35 -12.58
N LYS A 130 -5.70 -0.03 -12.29
CA LYS A 130 -6.19 1.35 -12.34
C LYS A 130 -5.39 2.28 -11.42
N ASP A 131 -5.16 3.49 -11.89
CA ASP A 131 -4.73 4.60 -11.04
C ASP A 131 -5.88 5.05 -10.13
N PHE A 132 -5.53 5.68 -9.01
CA PHE A 132 -6.49 6.30 -8.11
C PHE A 132 -6.19 7.78 -7.97
N GLU A 133 -7.24 8.60 -8.02
CA GLU A 133 -7.18 10.05 -7.93
C GLU A 133 -8.03 10.53 -6.76
N PHE A 134 -7.40 11.23 -5.81
CA PHE A 134 -8.01 11.69 -4.57
C PHE A 134 -8.07 13.22 -4.55
N ASP A 135 -9.12 13.76 -3.94
CA ASP A 135 -9.11 15.17 -3.53
C ASP A 135 -7.97 15.41 -2.55
N LYS A 136 -7.15 16.44 -2.79
CA LYS A 136 -5.94 16.67 -2.01
C LYS A 136 -6.24 16.96 -0.54
N ASP A 137 -7.25 17.78 -0.27
CA ASP A 137 -7.56 18.16 1.11
C ASP A 137 -8.15 16.96 1.87
N GLU A 138 -9.07 16.21 1.26
CA GLU A 138 -9.63 14.99 1.85
C GLU A 138 -8.55 13.91 2.06
N TYR A 139 -7.60 13.78 1.14
CA TYR A 139 -6.49 12.82 1.25
C TYR A 139 -5.62 13.07 2.49
N PHE A 140 -5.20 14.33 2.70
CA PHE A 140 -4.39 14.68 3.87
C PHE A 140 -5.21 14.70 5.16
N GLU A 141 -6.51 15.02 5.12
CA GLU A 141 -7.40 14.83 6.27
C GLU A 141 -7.40 13.36 6.72
N LYS A 142 -7.57 12.42 5.80
CA LYS A 142 -7.56 10.99 6.10
C LYS A 142 -6.22 10.46 6.63
N LEU A 143 -5.10 10.99 6.14
CA LEU A 143 -3.79 10.68 6.69
C LEU A 143 -3.61 11.20 8.13
N ASN A 144 -4.12 12.39 8.43
CA ASN A 144 -4.08 12.94 9.79
C ASN A 144 -5.01 12.16 10.74
N ASP A 145 -6.18 11.74 10.26
CA ASP A 145 -7.10 10.88 11.00
C ASP A 145 -6.44 9.55 11.36
N LEU A 146 -5.74 8.90 10.42
CA LEU A 146 -5.01 7.65 10.65
C LEU A 146 -4.08 7.75 11.88
N ILE A 147 -3.26 8.80 11.96
CA ILE A 147 -2.33 8.99 13.08
C ILE A 147 -3.05 9.38 14.36
N THR A 148 -4.10 10.19 14.26
CA THR A 148 -4.90 10.58 15.42
C THR A 148 -5.58 9.35 16.04
N THR A 149 -6.21 8.50 15.23
CA THR A 149 -6.82 7.24 15.67
C THR A 149 -5.78 6.33 16.31
N HIS A 150 -4.63 6.13 15.68
CA HIS A 150 -3.56 5.28 16.24
C HIS A 150 -3.13 5.75 17.65
N ASN A 151 -2.94 7.05 17.85
CA ASN A 151 -2.50 7.60 19.14
C ASN A 151 -3.55 7.47 20.27
N THR A 152 -4.80 7.12 19.93
CA THR A 152 -5.90 6.96 20.90
C THR A 152 -6.26 5.51 21.20
N GLN A 153 -5.64 4.52 20.53
CA GLN A 153 -5.83 3.08 20.74
C GLN A 153 -4.80 2.46 21.71
#